data_AF-A0A559PR71-F1
#
_entry.id   AF-A0A559PR71-F1
#
_cell.length_a   1.000
_cell.length_b   1.000
_cell.length_c   1.000
_cell.angle_alpha   90.00
_cell.angle_beta   90.00
_cell.angle_gamma   90.00
#
_symmetry.space_group_name_H-M   'P 1'
#
loop_
_entity.id
_entity.type
_entity.pdbx_description
1 polymer ?
#
loop_
_entity_poly.entity_id
_entity_poly.type
_entity_poly.pdbx_seq_one_letter_code
_entity_poly.pdbx_strand_id
1 'polypeptide(L)'
;MNKILFLKTMNEELIVNLSLNELRENKLEKDEKKFFLKWLTENEFIISLNFSIGTNYALDINEKAKSAIIAYGVASELNKNKTHIKLKTKFKNGLVIILLLPIVMLILQLTLNLEIPILFFLFPIIFYVIIIMIFNSEEKKLLRYFKEYFT
;
A
#
# COMPACT_ATOMS: atom_id res chain seq x y z
N MET A 1 -13.67 19.31 10.33
CA MET A 1 -14.08 17.89 10.22
C MET A 1 -12.82 17.05 9.94
N ASN A 2 -12.19 16.50 10.98
CA ASN A 2 -10.92 15.79 10.88
C ASN A 2 -11.11 14.47 10.14
N LYS A 3 -10.73 14.42 8.86
CA LYS A 3 -10.55 13.14 8.16
C LYS A 3 -9.54 12.32 8.97
N ILE A 4 -9.93 11.11 9.36
CA ILE A 4 -9.05 10.12 9.97
C ILE A 4 -7.86 9.95 9.04
N LEU A 5 -6.76 10.64 9.34
CA LEU A 5 -5.60 10.84 8.46
C LEU A 5 -4.88 9.53 8.14
N PHE A 6 -5.17 8.49 8.94
CA PHE A 6 -4.49 7.22 9.02
C PHE A 6 -4.83 6.23 7.89
N LEU A 7 -5.97 6.39 7.21
CA LEU A 7 -6.44 5.50 6.13
C LEU A 7 -6.43 6.16 4.75
N LYS A 8 -5.80 7.32 4.61
CA LYS A 8 -5.80 8.07 3.35
C LYS A 8 -4.93 7.35 2.31
N THR A 9 -5.51 7.08 1.13
CA THR A 9 -4.72 6.68 -0.04
C THR A 9 -3.80 7.84 -0.45
N MET A 10 -2.53 7.53 -0.67
CA MET A 10 -1.57 8.50 -1.17
C MET A 10 -1.68 8.55 -2.68
N ASN A 11 -1.80 9.76 -3.21
CA ASN A 11 -1.74 10.02 -4.64
C ASN A 11 -0.47 10.80 -4.92
N GLU A 12 0.34 10.34 -5.86
CA GLU A 12 1.51 11.05 -6.34
C GLU A 12 1.47 11.15 -7.85
N GLU A 13 1.96 12.26 -8.38
CA GLU A 13 2.11 12.48 -9.81
C GLU A 13 3.56 12.84 -10.10
N LEU A 14 4.09 12.29 -11.19
CA LEU A 14 5.45 12.56 -11.65
C LEU A 14 5.55 12.54 -13.17
N ILE A 15 6.50 13.29 -13.70
CA ILE A 15 6.77 13.38 -15.13
C ILE A 15 8.15 12.77 -15.37
N VAL A 16 8.22 11.79 -16.27
CA VAL A 16 9.45 11.08 -16.63
C VAL A 16 9.84 11.49 -18.05
N ASN A 17 11.14 11.70 -18.29
CA ASN A 17 11.69 11.97 -19.61
C ASN A 17 11.93 10.67 -20.41
N LEU A 18 10.93 9.79 -20.42
CA LEU A 18 10.90 8.55 -21.19
C LEU A 18 9.59 8.49 -21.96
N SER A 19 9.62 7.94 -23.16
CA SER A 19 8.41 7.54 -23.88
C SER A 19 7.70 6.39 -23.14
N LEU A 20 6.40 6.21 -23.40
CA LEU A 20 5.63 5.12 -22.80
C LEU A 20 6.23 3.74 -23.18
N ASN A 21 6.71 3.61 -24.42
CA ASN A 21 7.35 2.39 -24.90
C ASN A 21 8.67 2.15 -24.16
N GLU A 22 9.53 3.15 -24.01
CA GLU A 22 10.78 3.02 -23.23
C GLU A 22 10.54 2.75 -21.76
N LEU A 23 9.47 3.30 -21.16
CA LEU A 23 9.09 3.02 -19.78
C LEU A 23 8.70 1.53 -19.60
N ARG A 24 8.05 0.94 -20.62
CA ARG A 24 7.63 -0.47 -20.61
C ARG A 24 8.75 -1.43 -20.98
N GLU A 25 9.56 -1.03 -21.96
CA GLU A 25 10.71 -1.79 -22.46
C GLU A 25 11.95 -1.67 -21.59
N ASN A 26 12.00 -0.68 -20.67
CA ASN A 26 12.82 -0.73 -19.47
C ASN A 26 12.37 -1.95 -18.64
N LYS A 27 12.73 -3.12 -19.15
CA LYS A 27 12.83 -4.36 -18.40
C LYS A 27 13.61 -3.95 -17.18
N LEU A 28 12.94 -4.04 -16.04
CA LEU A 28 13.58 -3.78 -14.78
C LEU A 28 14.70 -4.82 -14.66
N GLU A 29 15.89 -4.48 -15.13
CA GLU A 29 17.01 -5.40 -15.16
C GLU A 29 17.30 -5.83 -13.73
N LYS A 30 17.64 -7.11 -13.66
CA LYS A 30 17.41 -8.03 -12.57
C LYS A 30 18.15 -7.65 -11.28
N ASP A 31 17.55 -8.10 -10.18
CA ASP A 31 18.15 -8.45 -8.89
C ASP A 31 18.47 -7.39 -7.83
N GLU A 32 18.53 -6.08 -8.11
CA GLU A 32 18.83 -5.08 -7.05
C GLU A 32 17.70 -4.10 -6.68
N LYS A 33 16.51 -4.23 -7.29
CA LYS A 33 15.45 -3.23 -7.07
C LYS A 33 14.70 -3.42 -5.77
N LYS A 34 14.53 -2.31 -5.04
CA LYS A 34 13.76 -2.22 -3.79
C LYS A 34 12.23 -2.34 -4.01
N PHE A 35 11.79 -2.29 -5.27
CA PHE A 35 10.38 -2.42 -5.67
C PHE A 35 10.23 -3.38 -6.86
N PHE A 36 9.05 -3.98 -6.94
CA PHE A 36 8.57 -4.80 -8.04
C PHE A 36 7.61 -3.97 -8.89
N LEU A 37 7.65 -4.15 -10.21
CA LEU A 37 6.74 -3.51 -11.15
C LEU A 37 6.17 -4.56 -12.11
N LYS A 38 4.86 -4.50 -12.32
CA LYS A 38 4.15 -5.37 -13.28
C LYS A 38 3.12 -4.56 -14.07
N TRP A 39 3.24 -4.61 -15.38
CA TRP A 39 2.25 -4.03 -16.29
C TRP A 39 0.96 -4.86 -16.30
N LEU A 40 -0.18 -4.18 -16.26
CA LEU A 40 -1.52 -4.78 -16.36
C LEU A 40 -2.12 -4.63 -17.76
N THR A 41 -1.94 -3.45 -18.33
CA THR A 41 -2.41 -3.04 -19.66
C THR A 41 -1.32 -2.19 -20.33
N GLU A 42 -1.63 -1.53 -21.44
CA GLU A 42 -0.69 -0.63 -22.13
C GLU A 42 -0.29 0.58 -21.28
N ASN A 43 -1.22 1.09 -20.47
CA ASN A 43 -1.06 2.34 -19.72
C ASN A 43 -1.10 2.12 -18.21
N GLU A 44 -1.53 0.95 -17.74
CA GLU A 44 -1.69 0.69 -16.32
C GLU A 44 -0.68 -0.34 -15.81
N PHE A 45 -0.15 -0.08 -14.62
CA PHE A 45 0.81 -0.96 -13.97
C PHE A 45 0.60 -0.96 -12.46
N ILE A 46 1.20 -1.95 -11.81
CA ILE A 46 1.26 -2.08 -10.37
C ILE A 46 2.71 -2.01 -9.94
N ILE A 47 2.97 -1.26 -8.86
CA ILE A 47 4.23 -1.34 -8.12
C ILE A 47 3.97 -1.88 -6.71
N SER A 48 4.89 -2.70 -6.22
CA SER A 48 4.90 -3.18 -4.84
C SER A 48 6.30 -3.19 -4.27
N LEU A 49 6.47 -3.31 -2.95
CA LEU A 49 7.79 -3.61 -2.40
C LEU A 49 8.26 -4.98 -2.91
N ASN A 50 9.58 -5.15 -3.06
CA ASN A 50 10.17 -6.42 -3.52
C ASN A 50 10.28 -7.49 -2.41
N PHE A 51 9.82 -7.16 -1.19
CA PHE A 51 9.76 -8.08 -0.05
C PHE A 51 8.37 -8.05 0.58
N SER A 52 7.92 -9.21 1.09
CA SER A 52 6.67 -9.34 1.83
C SER A 52 6.95 -9.31 3.34
N ILE A 53 6.28 -8.40 4.07
CA ILE A 53 6.28 -8.40 5.54
C ILE A 53 5.14 -9.30 5.99
N GLY A 54 5.43 -10.58 6.21
CA GLY A 54 4.48 -11.53 6.80
C GLY A 54 3.53 -12.17 5.79
N THR A 55 3.69 -13.50 5.67
CA THR A 55 2.92 -14.44 4.84
C THR A 55 3.04 -14.20 3.34
N ASN A 56 3.87 -15.00 2.69
CA ASN A 56 4.00 -15.07 1.23
C ASN A 56 2.67 -15.27 0.46
N TYR A 57 1.54 -15.51 1.13
CA TYR A 57 0.26 -15.84 0.49
C TYR A 57 -1.02 -15.55 1.32
N ALA A 58 -0.95 -15.33 2.64
CA ALA A 58 -2.18 -15.30 3.46
C ALA A 58 -2.89 -13.92 3.49
N LEU A 59 -2.15 -12.83 3.24
CA LEU A 59 -2.70 -11.48 3.11
C LEU A 59 -2.37 -10.81 1.77
N ASP A 60 -1.62 -11.48 0.89
CA ASP A 60 -1.31 -11.02 -0.47
C ASP A 60 -2.49 -11.29 -1.41
N ILE A 61 -3.51 -10.43 -1.32
CA ILE A 61 -4.75 -10.51 -2.11
C ILE A 61 -4.56 -10.18 -3.61
N ASN A 62 -3.32 -10.14 -4.10
CA ASN A 62 -3.04 -9.78 -5.49
C ASN A 62 -1.88 -10.60 -6.05
N GLU A 63 -2.20 -11.63 -6.84
CA GLU A 63 -1.25 -12.47 -7.59
C GLU A 63 -0.34 -11.67 -8.56
N LYS A 64 -0.65 -10.38 -8.74
CA LYS A 64 0.11 -9.45 -9.58
C LYS A 64 1.09 -8.57 -8.78
N ALA A 65 1.21 -8.75 -7.47
CA ALA A 65 2.15 -8.03 -6.60
C ALA A 65 2.94 -8.99 -5.71
N LYS A 66 4.12 -8.56 -5.22
CA LYS A 66 4.96 -9.34 -4.30
C LYS A 66 4.75 -9.01 -2.82
N SER A 67 3.94 -8.00 -2.52
CA SER A 67 3.60 -7.62 -1.15
C SER A 67 2.29 -6.85 -1.09
N ALA A 68 1.72 -6.77 0.12
CA ALA A 68 0.51 -6.02 0.41
C ALA A 68 0.69 -4.49 0.30
N ILE A 69 1.93 -3.99 0.26
CA ILE A 69 2.25 -2.58 0.05
C ILE A 69 2.28 -2.32 -1.47
N ILE A 70 1.16 -1.80 -1.99
CA ILE A 70 0.91 -1.69 -3.42
C ILE A 70 0.50 -0.27 -3.78
N ALA A 71 1.01 0.23 -4.91
CA ALA A 71 0.45 1.38 -5.62
C ALA A 71 0.10 1.04 -7.06
N TYR A 72 -1.03 1.56 -7.53
CA TYR A 72 -1.48 1.49 -8.91
C TYR A 72 -0.98 2.71 -9.67
N GLY A 73 -0.38 2.47 -10.82
CA GLY A 73 0.11 3.49 -11.73
C GLY A 73 -0.73 3.56 -13.00
N VAL A 74 -1.05 4.76 -13.43
CA VAL A 74 -1.56 5.06 -14.77
C VAL A 74 -0.55 5.98 -15.44
N ALA A 75 0.02 5.52 -16.55
CA ALA A 75 0.90 6.25 -17.42
C ALA A 75 0.11 6.85 -18.58
N SER A 76 0.45 8.06 -18.97
CA SER A 76 -0.12 8.75 -20.14
C SER A 76 0.99 9.51 -20.85
N GLU A 77 1.04 9.38 -22.17
CA GLU A 77 2.04 10.06 -22.98
C GLU A 77 1.74 11.56 -23.04
N LEU A 78 2.72 12.40 -22.66
CA LEU A 78 2.63 13.85 -22.81
C LEU A 78 3.20 14.29 -24.16
N ASN A 79 4.31 13.68 -24.57
CA ASN A 79 4.90 13.81 -25.90
C ASN A 79 5.78 12.58 -26.18
N LYS A 80 6.37 12.51 -27.38
CA LYS A 80 7.20 11.37 -27.83
C LYS A 80 8.32 10.96 -26.86
N ASN A 81 8.76 11.82 -25.95
CA ASN A 81 9.87 11.58 -25.03
C ASN A 81 9.50 11.86 -23.55
N LYS A 82 8.21 12.07 -23.23
CA LYS A 82 7.76 12.39 -21.88
C LYS A 82 6.47 11.68 -21.55
N THR A 83 6.45 11.07 -20.37
CA THR A 83 5.29 10.35 -19.85
C THR A 83 4.88 10.92 -18.50
N HIS A 84 3.59 11.19 -18.33
CA HIS A 84 2.99 11.52 -17.04
C HIS A 84 2.53 10.25 -16.34
N ILE A 85 2.91 10.08 -15.09
CA ILE A 85 2.56 8.92 -14.28
C ILE A 85 1.79 9.39 -13.05
N LYS A 86 0.61 8.81 -12.86
CA LYS A 86 -0.22 8.97 -11.65
C LYS A 86 -0.18 7.70 -10.82
N LEU A 87 0.31 7.79 -9.60
CA LEU A 87 0.38 6.70 -8.63
C LEU A 87 -0.68 6.87 -7.56
N LYS A 88 -1.30 5.76 -7.17
CA LYS A 88 -2.28 5.71 -6.07
C LYS A 88 -2.08 4.47 -5.21
N THR A 89 -1.86 4.64 -3.91
CA THR A 89 -1.74 3.49 -2.98
C THR A 89 -3.08 2.80 -2.77
N LYS A 90 -3.05 1.49 -2.50
CA LYS A 90 -4.27 0.70 -2.22
C LYS A 90 -4.83 1.05 -0.83
N PHE A 91 -6.16 1.07 -0.72
CA PHE A 91 -6.82 1.31 0.56
C PHE A 91 -6.70 0.10 1.52
N LYS A 92 -6.48 0.38 2.81
CA LYS A 92 -6.11 -0.59 3.86
C LYS A 92 -7.32 -1.24 4.56
N ASN A 93 -8.33 -1.67 3.80
CA ASN A 93 -9.58 -2.21 4.36
C ASN A 93 -9.36 -3.42 5.28
N GLY A 94 -8.40 -4.29 4.94
CA GLY A 94 -8.09 -5.49 5.74
C GLY A 94 -7.59 -5.17 7.15
N LEU A 95 -6.88 -4.05 7.35
CA LEU A 95 -6.40 -3.66 8.67
C LEU A 95 -7.54 -3.20 9.59
N VAL A 96 -8.60 -2.61 9.02
CA VAL A 96 -9.77 -2.15 9.79
C VAL A 96 -10.52 -3.33 10.42
N ILE A 97 -10.47 -4.51 9.79
CA ILE A 97 -11.11 -5.74 10.30
C ILE A 97 -10.52 -6.16 11.66
N ILE A 98 -9.25 -5.85 11.92
CA ILE A 98 -8.59 -6.15 13.22
C ILE A 98 -9.33 -5.47 14.38
N LEU A 99 -9.97 -4.32 14.13
CA LEU A 99 -10.75 -3.59 15.14
C LEU A 99 -12.14 -4.19 15.40
N LEU A 100 -12.65 -5.10 14.58
CA LEU A 100 -13.93 -5.75 14.85
C LEU A 100 -13.86 -6.64 16.10
N LEU A 101 -12.76 -7.35 16.29
CA LEU A 101 -12.57 -8.25 17.43
C LEU A 101 -12.70 -7.55 18.79
N PRO A 102 -11.98 -6.44 19.08
CA PRO A 102 -12.16 -5.73 20.35
C PRO A 102 -13.56 -5.14 20.51
N ILE A 103 -14.22 -4.71 19.42
CA ILE A 103 -15.60 -4.19 19.48
C ILE A 103 -16.57 -5.30 19.89
N VAL A 104 -16.49 -6.48 19.27
CA VAL A 104 -17.33 -7.63 19.62
C VAL A 104 -17.09 -8.04 21.07
N MET A 105 -15.84 -8.13 21.48
CA MET A 105 -15.49 -8.48 22.86
C MET A 105 -16.03 -7.45 23.86
N LEU A 106 -16.03 -6.16 23.52
CA LEU A 106 -16.56 -5.09 24.38
C LEU A 106 -18.08 -5.21 24.54
N ILE A 107 -18.79 -5.51 23.45
CA ILE A 107 -20.24 -5.76 23.49
C ILE A 107 -20.56 -6.97 24.37
N LEU A 108 -19.79 -8.06 24.23
CA LEU A 108 -19.95 -9.25 25.08
C LEU A 108 -19.70 -8.95 26.55
N GLN A 109 -18.68 -8.15 26.87
CA GLN A 109 -18.44 -7.73 28.23
C GLN A 109 -19.62 -6.94 28.81
N LEU A 110 -20.13 -5.95 28.07
CA LEU A 110 -21.24 -5.09 28.52
C LEU A 110 -22.56 -5.87 28.67
N THR A 111 -22.78 -6.89 27.84
CA THR A 111 -24.01 -7.70 27.85
C THR A 111 -23.99 -8.83 28.88
N LEU A 112 -22.84 -9.46 29.09
CA LEU A 112 -22.67 -10.59 29.99
C LEU A 112 -22.07 -10.20 31.36
N ASN A 113 -21.81 -8.90 31.58
CA ASN A 113 -21.17 -8.34 32.77
C ASN A 113 -19.86 -9.05 33.14
N LEU A 114 -19.03 -9.32 32.13
CA LEU A 114 -17.74 -9.98 32.33
C LEU A 114 -16.75 -9.02 33.02
N GLU A 115 -15.97 -9.51 33.97
CA GLU A 115 -14.96 -8.72 34.69
C GLU A 115 -13.64 -8.59 33.91
N ILE A 116 -13.73 -8.36 32.59
CA ILE A 116 -12.53 -8.20 31.75
C ILE A 116 -11.93 -6.81 32.00
N PRO A 117 -10.62 -6.71 32.33
CA PRO A 117 -10.00 -5.41 32.53
C PRO A 117 -10.01 -4.56 31.25
N ILE A 118 -10.33 -3.27 31.38
CA ILE A 118 -10.45 -2.33 30.23
C ILE A 118 -9.16 -2.25 29.39
N LEU A 119 -8.01 -2.47 30.00
CA LEU A 119 -6.71 -2.49 29.33
C LEU A 119 -6.64 -3.51 28.17
N PHE A 120 -7.39 -4.61 28.24
CA PHE A 120 -7.44 -5.60 27.16
C PHE A 120 -8.05 -5.05 25.86
N PHE A 121 -8.91 -4.03 25.93
CA PHE A 121 -9.49 -3.39 24.75
C PHE A 121 -8.57 -2.31 24.15
N LEU A 122 -7.69 -1.74 24.96
CA LEU A 122 -6.70 -0.76 24.50
C LEU A 122 -5.58 -1.41 23.68
N PHE A 123 -5.20 -2.65 24.00
CA PHE A 123 -4.12 -3.35 23.31
C PHE A 123 -4.35 -3.48 21.79
N PRO A 124 -5.51 -3.97 21.30
CA PRO A 124 -5.80 -4.01 19.87
C PRO A 124 -5.81 -2.63 19.19
N ILE A 125 -6.26 -1.58 19.91
CA ILE A 125 -6.28 -0.21 19.39
C ILE A 125 -4.85 0.31 19.20
N ILE A 126 -4.00 0.15 20.22
CA ILE A 126 -2.58 0.55 20.16
C ILE A 126 -1.87 -0.22 19.04
N PHE A 127 -2.07 -1.53 18.98
CA PHE A 127 -1.50 -2.38 17.94
C PHE A 127 -1.92 -1.94 16.53
N TYR A 128 -3.20 -1.64 16.33
CA TYR A 128 -3.72 -1.13 15.07
C TYR A 128 -3.06 0.20 14.65
N VAL A 129 -2.90 1.14 15.58
CA VAL A 129 -2.23 2.42 15.31
C VAL A 129 -0.79 2.20 14.86
N ILE A 130 -0.04 1.35 15.57
CA ILE A 130 1.36 1.05 15.25
C ILE A 130 1.47 0.41 13.85
N ILE A 131 0.64 -0.59 13.54
CA ILE A 131 0.67 -1.24 12.23
C ILE A 131 0.37 -0.24 11.12
N ILE A 132 -0.62 0.63 11.28
CA ILE A 132 -0.92 1.64 10.26
C ILE A 132 0.26 2.58 10.04
N MET A 133 0.94 3.01 11.10
CA MET A 133 2.12 3.87 10.98
C MET A 133 3.22 3.19 10.17
N ILE A 134 3.48 1.90 10.42
CA ILE A 134 4.45 1.10 9.67
C ILE A 134 4.02 1.00 8.20
N PHE A 135 2.77 0.63 7.92
CA PHE A 135 2.25 0.53 6.55
C PHE A 135 2.34 1.87 5.79
N ASN A 136 1.98 2.99 6.44
CA ASN A 136 2.11 4.33 5.85
C ASN A 136 3.58 4.68 5.55
N SER A 137 4.51 4.28 6.41
CA SER A 137 5.95 4.48 6.20
C SER A 137 6.45 3.67 5.01
N GLU A 138 6.05 2.40 4.91
CA GLU A 138 6.43 1.51 3.81
C GLU A 138 5.83 1.95 2.46
N GLU A 139 4.59 2.43 2.43
CA GLU A 139 4.00 3.03 1.22
C GLU A 139 4.78 4.27 0.75
N LYS A 140 5.16 5.17 1.67
CA LYS A 140 6.01 6.33 1.35
C LYS A 140 7.36 5.90 0.79
N LYS A 141 7.97 4.87 1.37
CA LYS A 141 9.24 4.33 0.88
C LYS A 141 9.09 3.77 -0.53
N LEU A 142 8.02 3.02 -0.81
CA LEU A 142 7.73 2.48 -2.15
C LEU A 142 7.62 3.59 -3.19
N LEU A 143 6.80 4.62 -2.92
CA LEU A 143 6.63 5.76 -3.83
C LEU A 143 7.95 6.49 -4.07
N ARG A 144 8.72 6.71 -3.00
CA ARG A 144 10.06 7.31 -3.10
C ARG A 144 11.02 6.49 -3.96
N TYR A 145 11.09 5.17 -3.75
CA TYR A 145 11.96 4.29 -4.56
C TYR A 145 11.58 4.30 -6.03
N PHE A 146 10.29 4.36 -6.33
CA PHE A 146 9.84 4.50 -7.71
C PHE A 146 10.26 5.85 -8.30
N LYS A 147 10.05 6.94 -7.57
CA LYS A 147 10.40 8.29 -8.02
C LYS A 147 11.91 8.45 -8.25
N GLU A 148 12.74 8.02 -7.31
CA GLU A 148 14.21 8.06 -7.40
C GLU A 148 14.77 7.23 -8.56
N TYR A 149 14.02 6.22 -9.03
CA TYR A 149 14.46 5.40 -10.16
C TYR A 149 14.21 6.06 -11.52
N PHE A 150 13.19 6.93 -11.62
CA PHE A 150 12.75 7.54 -12.88
C PHE A 150 12.97 9.06 -12.96
N THR A 151 13.53 9.68 -11.91
CA THR A 151 13.88 11.12 -11.86
C THR A 151 15.38 11.26 -11.72
#